data_AF-A0A7H8TC11-F1
#
_entry.id   AF-A0A7H8TC11-F1
#
_cell.length_a   1.000
_cell.length_b   1.000
_cell.length_c   1.000
_cell.angle_alpha   90.00
_cell.angle_beta   90.00
_cell.angle_gamma   90.00
#
_symmetry.space_group_name_H-M   'P 1'
#
loop_
_entity.id
_entity.type
_entity.pdbx_description
1 polymer ?
#
loop_
_entity_poly.entity_id
_entity_poly.type
_entity_poly.pdbx_seq_one_letter_code
_entity_poly.pdbx_strand_id
1 'polypeptide(L)'
;MSSEPCSLHDFVIVKGRGYRPEQVDAYVDALFRDRDAAWERAARLTVLAKEMEAEAERLREEVAQLGPQTYEALGDQARRLFELVQKEAEAVRESARQEAESLVGKAKEWASGLRDTARTHADALTAEADAYTEERMLAARAEADEIRVAARRMVREERGLELLALRELRHRTTRMLTEQSKDHDERWAVFAQEAEERKAAQKAAEADRQTRAEAALAEAKELRAEADATARTAQEEAQDLATELVAQARQQAEEIARETEQVLREHGEVWDDVRTHIGQMRNSLTALTGQAAQE
;
A
#
# COMPACT_ATOMS: atom_id res chain seq x y z
N MET A 1 37.71 -26.52 50.65
CA MET A 1 37.35 -27.13 51.94
C MET A 1 38.25 -26.46 52.96
N SER A 2 37.82 -25.60 53.89
CA SER A 2 36.51 -25.37 54.49
C SER A 2 36.56 -23.99 55.14
N SER A 3 35.63 -23.10 54.77
CA SER A 3 35.48 -21.80 55.42
C SER A 3 34.50 -21.96 56.58
N GLU A 4 35.03 -22.13 57.78
CA GLU A 4 34.23 -22.02 59.01
C GLU A 4 33.80 -20.56 59.19
N PRO A 5 32.51 -20.27 59.39
CA PRO A 5 32.07 -18.93 59.72
C PRO A 5 32.45 -18.64 61.18
N CYS A 6 33.55 -17.91 61.40
CA CYS A 6 33.84 -17.30 62.70
C CYS A 6 32.78 -16.24 63.01
N SER A 7 31.88 -16.57 63.92
CA SER A 7 31.10 -15.58 64.66
C SER A 7 32.08 -14.69 65.41
N LEU A 8 31.92 -13.36 65.32
CA LEU A 8 32.76 -12.36 65.99
C LEU A 8 32.83 -12.52 67.53
N HIS A 9 32.01 -13.38 68.14
CA HIS A 9 31.82 -13.50 69.58
C HIS A 9 31.91 -14.97 70.09
N ASP A 10 32.59 -15.86 69.35
CA ASP A 10 32.89 -17.26 69.77
C ASP A 10 31.68 -18.13 70.18
N PHE A 11 30.48 -17.82 69.67
CA PHE A 11 29.31 -18.69 69.89
C PHE A 11 29.40 -19.97 69.06
N VAL A 12 29.31 -21.14 69.70
CA VAL A 12 29.33 -22.45 69.02
C VAL A 12 27.99 -22.68 68.32
N ILE A 13 27.99 -22.67 66.98
CA ILE A 13 26.81 -22.96 66.17
C ILE A 13 26.57 -24.47 66.17
N VAL A 14 25.44 -24.92 66.73
CA VAL A 14 25.06 -26.34 66.69
C VAL A 14 24.53 -26.67 65.28
N LYS A 15 24.75 -27.91 64.84
CA LYS A 15 24.38 -28.43 63.51
C LYS A 15 22.86 -28.31 63.27
N GLY A 16 22.43 -27.14 62.80
CA GLY A 16 21.03 -26.73 62.70
C GLY A 16 20.85 -25.26 63.11
N ARG A 17 21.32 -24.34 62.26
CA ARG A 17 21.17 -22.86 62.29
C ARG A 17 20.53 -22.26 63.56
N GLY A 18 21.21 -22.36 64.70
CA GLY A 18 20.77 -21.76 65.96
C GLY A 18 21.90 -21.71 66.98
N TYR A 19 21.97 -20.60 67.73
CA TYR A 19 22.85 -20.46 68.89
C TYR A 19 22.31 -21.30 70.05
N ARG A 20 23.18 -21.70 70.98
CA ARG A 20 22.75 -22.36 72.23
C ARG A 20 22.23 -21.29 73.20
N PRO A 21 20.95 -21.30 73.61
CA PRO A 21 20.39 -20.28 74.52
C PRO A 21 21.19 -20.17 75.82
N GLU A 22 21.55 -21.30 76.43
CA GLU A 22 22.33 -21.34 77.69
C GLU A 22 23.70 -20.67 77.58
N GLN A 23 24.35 -20.72 76.40
CA GLN A 23 25.63 -20.03 76.17
C GLN A 23 25.44 -18.52 76.03
N VAL A 24 24.33 -18.10 75.40
CA VAL A 24 23.99 -16.69 75.27
C VAL A 24 23.59 -16.13 76.63
N ASP A 25 22.80 -16.84 77.41
CA ASP A 25 22.38 -16.44 78.76
C ASP A 25 23.60 -16.30 79.69
N ALA A 26 24.52 -17.27 79.68
CA ALA A 26 25.76 -17.20 80.46
C ALA A 26 26.66 -16.02 80.03
N TYR A 27 26.72 -15.72 78.73
CA TYR A 27 27.48 -14.60 78.21
C TYR A 27 26.85 -13.24 78.56
N VAL A 28 25.52 -13.14 78.45
CA VAL A 28 24.76 -11.94 78.82
C VAL A 28 24.84 -11.68 80.33
N ASP A 29 24.76 -12.72 81.16
CA ASP A 29 24.95 -12.61 82.61
C ASP A 29 26.36 -12.14 82.97
N ALA A 30 27.39 -12.63 82.27
CA ALA A 30 28.76 -12.16 82.44
C ALA A 30 28.88 -10.67 82.07
N LEU A 31 28.29 -10.24 80.94
CA LEU A 31 28.25 -8.84 80.54
C LEU A 31 27.52 -7.94 81.55
N PHE A 32 26.42 -8.41 82.14
CA PHE A 32 25.72 -7.64 83.17
C PHE A 32 26.56 -7.49 84.44
N ARG A 33 27.25 -8.54 84.88
CA ARG A 33 28.18 -8.45 86.03
C ARG A 33 29.36 -7.51 85.74
N ASP A 34 29.93 -7.57 84.53
CA ASP A 34 31.02 -6.69 84.12
C ASP A 34 30.57 -5.23 84.05
N ARG A 35 29.36 -4.97 83.54
CA ARG A 35 28.73 -3.65 83.56
C ARG A 35 28.58 -3.16 84.98
N ASP A 36 27.99 -3.96 85.88
CA ASP A 36 27.71 -3.54 87.24
C ASP A 36 29.02 -3.28 88.01
N ALA A 37 30.06 -4.11 87.81
CA ALA A 37 31.40 -3.87 88.35
C ALA A 37 32.09 -2.62 87.75
N ALA A 38 31.88 -2.32 86.47
CA ALA A 38 32.35 -1.08 85.86
C ALA A 38 31.63 0.15 86.44
N TRP A 39 30.33 0.05 86.70
CA TRP A 39 29.52 1.10 87.33
C TRP A 39 29.95 1.38 88.77
N GLU A 40 30.18 0.34 89.57
CA GLU A 40 30.71 0.50 90.93
C GLU A 40 32.11 1.15 90.93
N ARG A 41 32.98 0.75 90.00
CA ARG A 41 34.31 1.38 89.83
C ARG A 41 34.19 2.84 89.43
N ALA A 42 33.30 3.17 88.49
CA ALA A 42 33.06 4.55 88.08
C ALA A 42 32.54 5.41 89.24
N ALA A 43 31.61 4.87 90.05
CA ALA A 43 31.11 5.55 91.24
C ALA A 43 32.23 5.82 92.26
N ARG A 44 33.07 4.82 92.57
CA ARG A 44 34.23 4.99 93.47
C ARG A 44 35.23 6.01 92.95
N LEU A 45 35.56 5.95 91.66
CA LEU A 45 36.47 6.92 91.03
C LEU A 45 35.88 8.33 91.02
N THR A 46 34.57 8.47 90.89
CA THR A 46 33.91 9.79 90.96
C THR A 46 33.99 10.38 92.36
N VAL A 47 33.82 9.57 93.41
CA VAL A 47 34.02 10.02 94.80
C VAL A 47 35.48 10.42 95.02
N LEU A 48 36.43 9.58 94.61
CA LEU A 48 37.86 9.88 94.72
C LEU A 48 38.25 11.15 93.95
N ALA A 49 37.72 11.35 92.74
CA ALA A 49 37.97 12.56 91.96
C ALA A 49 37.49 13.82 92.68
N LYS A 50 36.31 13.76 93.33
CA LYS A 50 35.80 14.88 94.14
C LYS A 50 36.64 15.12 95.39
N GLU A 51 37.09 14.06 96.06
CA GLU A 51 38.00 14.18 97.21
C GLU A 51 39.33 14.81 96.81
N MET A 52 39.91 14.37 95.68
CA MET A 52 41.14 14.95 95.13
C MET A 52 40.97 16.39 94.65
N GLU A 53 39.81 16.74 94.10
CA GLU A 53 39.49 18.12 93.71
C GLU A 53 39.41 19.04 94.93
N ALA A 54 38.73 18.61 95.99
CA ALA A 54 38.66 19.33 97.25
C ALA A 54 40.04 19.45 97.95
N GLU A 55 40.84 18.40 97.92
CA GLU A 55 42.22 18.44 98.43
C GLU A 55 43.10 19.39 97.61
N ALA A 56 42.97 19.39 96.28
CA ALA A 56 43.69 20.31 95.41
C ALA A 56 43.27 21.77 95.65
N GLU A 57 41.98 22.05 95.89
CA GLU A 57 41.52 23.37 96.29
C GLU A 57 42.10 23.81 97.63
N ARG A 58 42.07 22.94 98.66
CA ARG A 58 42.71 23.22 99.95
C ARG A 58 44.21 23.50 99.81
N LEU A 59 44.93 22.72 99.02
CA LEU A 59 46.35 22.95 98.76
C LEU A 59 46.59 24.25 98.01
N ARG A 60 45.73 24.63 97.05
CA ARG A 60 45.82 25.92 96.37
C ARG A 60 45.59 27.09 97.34
N GLU A 61 44.64 26.96 98.26
CA GLU A 61 44.39 27.96 99.31
C GLU A 61 45.58 28.07 100.27
N GLU A 62 46.15 26.94 100.71
CA GLU A 62 47.36 26.92 101.55
C GLU A 62 48.54 27.57 100.82
N VAL A 63 48.73 27.28 99.53
CA VAL A 63 49.77 27.91 98.70
C VAL A 63 49.50 29.40 98.47
N ALA A 64 48.24 29.82 98.33
CA ALA A 64 47.89 31.24 98.20
C ALA A 64 48.13 32.01 99.51
N GLN A 65 47.98 31.35 100.67
CA GLN A 65 48.31 31.91 101.98
C GLN A 65 49.81 31.98 102.25
N LEU A 66 50.60 31.10 101.63
CA LEU A 66 52.05 31.26 101.53
C LEU A 66 52.32 32.45 100.59
N GLY A 67 52.41 33.66 101.18
CA GLY A 67 52.81 34.86 100.45
C GLY A 67 54.09 34.65 99.63
N PRO A 68 54.39 35.52 98.64
CA PRO A 68 55.55 35.33 97.77
C PRO A 68 56.80 35.10 98.60
N GLN A 69 57.50 33.98 98.38
CA GLN A 69 58.75 33.71 99.07
C GLN A 69 59.79 34.75 98.63
N THR A 70 59.91 35.81 99.42
CA THR A 70 60.91 36.85 99.23
C THR A 70 62.18 36.39 99.93
N TYR A 71 63.15 35.90 99.16
CA TYR A 71 64.48 35.50 99.64
C TYR A 71 65.33 36.70 100.12
N GLU A 72 64.71 37.83 100.49
CA GLU A 72 65.39 39.02 101.01
C GLU A 72 66.14 38.73 102.32
N ALA A 73 65.72 37.68 103.06
CA ALA A 73 66.39 37.21 104.27
C ALA A 73 67.72 36.45 104.01
N LEU A 74 68.03 36.06 102.77
CA LEU A 74 69.27 35.32 102.44
C LEU A 74 70.48 36.22 102.08
N GLY A 75 70.35 37.54 102.18
CA GLY A 75 71.42 38.50 101.93
C GLY A 75 71.65 38.83 100.44
N ASP A 76 72.37 39.92 100.18
CA ASP A 76 72.51 40.55 98.85
C ASP A 76 73.02 39.60 97.75
N GLN A 77 73.85 38.61 98.11
CA GLN A 77 74.39 37.64 97.16
C GLN A 77 73.32 36.67 96.64
N ALA A 78 72.40 36.22 97.50
CA ALA A 78 71.31 35.32 97.10
C ALA A 78 70.27 36.04 96.24
N ARG A 79 70.00 37.32 96.52
CA ARG A 79 69.10 38.16 95.69
C ARG A 79 69.65 38.34 94.27
N ARG A 80 70.94 38.65 94.11
CA ARG A 80 71.60 38.75 92.80
C ARG A 80 71.57 37.43 92.03
N LEU A 81 71.77 36.30 92.72
CA LEU A 81 71.68 34.97 92.11
C LEU A 81 70.24 34.67 91.63
N PHE A 82 69.23 34.99 92.43
CA PHE A 82 67.83 34.80 92.07
C PHE A 82 67.40 35.66 90.88
N GLU A 83 67.81 36.93 90.84
CA GLU A 83 67.59 37.82 89.68
C GLU A 83 68.27 37.31 88.41
N LEU A 84 69.49 36.75 88.53
CA LEU A 84 70.20 36.12 87.41
C LEU A 84 69.45 34.87 86.92
N VAL A 85 68.99 34.01 87.83
CA VAL A 85 68.24 32.80 87.49
C VAL A 85 66.91 33.13 86.82
N GLN A 86 66.21 34.19 87.24
CA GLN A 86 64.98 34.64 86.57
C GLN A 86 65.26 35.14 85.15
N LYS A 87 66.29 35.96 84.96
CA LYS A 87 66.70 36.42 83.62
C LYS A 87 67.09 35.25 82.72
N GLU A 88 67.80 34.26 83.25
CA GLU A 88 68.16 33.06 82.51
C GLU A 88 66.92 32.22 82.17
N ALA A 89 65.98 32.06 83.10
CA ALA A 89 64.73 31.35 82.86
C ALA A 89 63.86 32.03 81.80
N GLU A 90 63.79 33.36 81.80
CA GLU A 90 63.12 34.15 80.76
C GLU A 90 63.82 33.99 79.41
N ALA A 91 65.15 34.08 79.38
CA ALA A 91 65.94 33.90 78.17
C ALA A 91 65.75 32.49 77.56
N VAL A 92 65.76 31.44 78.39
CA VAL A 92 65.51 30.06 77.95
C VAL A 92 64.08 29.91 77.43
N ARG A 93 63.07 30.49 78.09
CA ARG A 93 61.68 30.43 77.63
C ARG A 93 61.48 31.15 76.30
N GLU A 94 62.06 32.33 76.15
CA GLU A 94 61.96 33.12 74.92
C GLU A 94 62.71 32.42 73.78
N SER A 95 63.90 31.88 74.03
CA SER A 95 64.64 31.09 73.03
C SER A 95 63.86 29.84 72.61
N ALA A 96 63.27 29.10 73.56
CA ALA A 96 62.45 27.93 73.26
C ALA A 96 61.20 28.30 72.45
N ARG A 97 60.58 29.45 72.75
CA ARG A 97 59.43 29.97 71.99
C ARG A 97 59.82 30.32 70.56
N GLN A 98 60.92 31.05 70.37
CA GLN A 98 61.42 31.42 69.04
C GLN A 98 61.79 30.17 68.22
N GLU A 99 62.41 29.16 68.85
CA GLU A 99 62.72 27.90 68.18
C GLU A 99 61.45 27.12 67.80
N ALA A 100 60.45 27.05 68.69
CA ALA A 100 59.15 26.45 68.38
C ALA A 100 58.43 27.17 67.24
N GLU A 101 58.41 28.50 67.24
CA GLU A 101 57.83 29.31 66.16
C GLU A 101 58.58 29.09 64.83
N SER A 102 59.92 28.99 64.86
CA SER A 102 60.73 28.65 63.68
C SER A 102 60.42 27.26 63.13
N LEU A 103 60.30 26.25 64.00
CA LEU A 103 59.95 24.88 63.60
C LEU A 103 58.54 24.82 62.99
N VAL A 104 57.57 25.51 63.58
CA VAL A 104 56.21 25.61 63.04
C VAL A 104 56.21 26.33 61.69
N GLY A 105 57.00 27.39 61.52
CA GLY A 105 57.18 28.10 60.25
C GLY A 105 57.70 27.16 59.16
N LYS A 106 58.81 26.46 59.42
CA LYS A 106 59.39 25.48 58.49
C LYS A 106 58.41 24.35 58.14
N ALA A 107 57.68 23.83 59.12
CA ALA A 107 56.67 22.81 58.89
C ALA A 107 55.52 23.30 58.01
N LYS A 108 55.07 24.56 58.17
CA LYS A 108 54.04 25.17 57.33
C LYS A 108 54.52 25.37 55.90
N GLU A 109 55.74 25.87 55.70
CA GLU A 109 56.35 26.04 54.37
C GLU A 109 56.49 24.71 53.63
N TRP A 110 56.96 23.68 54.34
CA TRP A 110 57.06 22.34 53.77
C TRP A 110 55.69 21.77 53.41
N ALA A 111 54.69 21.94 54.28
CA ALA A 111 53.33 21.50 54.01
C ALA A 111 52.67 22.26 52.86
N SER A 112 52.89 23.57 52.70
CA SER A 112 52.39 24.33 51.54
C SER A 112 53.09 23.88 50.26
N GLY A 113 54.42 23.71 50.27
CA GLY A 113 55.15 23.20 49.11
C GLY A 113 54.66 21.82 48.68
N LEU A 114 54.39 20.91 49.63
CA LEU A 114 53.83 19.60 49.31
C LEU A 114 52.41 19.70 48.72
N ARG A 115 51.57 20.62 49.22
CA ARG A 115 50.24 20.86 48.65
C ARG A 115 50.30 21.44 47.25
N ASP A 116 51.19 22.40 47.00
CA ASP A 116 51.33 23.04 45.68
C ASP A 116 51.87 22.04 44.65
N THR A 117 52.84 21.21 45.03
CA THR A 117 53.34 20.11 44.18
C THR A 117 52.28 19.05 43.90
N ALA A 118 51.51 18.64 44.91
CA ALA A 118 50.38 17.73 44.70
C ALA A 118 49.30 18.36 43.79
N ARG A 119 49.01 19.65 43.97
CA ARG A 119 48.02 20.38 43.18
C ARG A 119 48.44 20.49 41.72
N THR A 120 49.66 20.93 41.46
CA THR A 120 50.22 21.02 40.09
C THR A 120 50.24 19.67 39.39
N HIS A 121 50.56 18.59 40.10
CA HIS A 121 50.48 17.25 39.52
C HIS A 121 49.04 16.83 39.20
N ALA A 122 48.09 17.09 40.10
CA ALA A 122 46.68 16.80 39.86
C ALA A 122 46.10 17.61 38.69
N ASP A 123 46.46 18.89 38.58
CA ASP A 123 46.04 19.76 37.48
C ASP A 123 46.64 19.28 36.16
N ALA A 124 47.91 18.83 36.14
CA ALA A 124 48.55 18.25 34.96
C ALA A 124 47.85 16.95 34.50
N LEU A 125 47.54 16.04 35.43
CA LEU A 125 46.81 14.81 35.11
C LEU A 125 45.41 15.09 34.59
N THR A 126 44.73 16.09 35.14
CA THR A 126 43.39 16.50 34.69
C THR A 126 43.47 17.05 33.26
N ALA A 127 44.43 17.93 32.98
CA ALA A 127 44.63 18.48 31.64
C ALA A 127 44.98 17.39 30.60
N GLU A 128 45.79 16.38 30.97
CA GLU A 128 46.08 15.23 30.10
C GLU A 128 44.83 14.39 29.83
N ALA A 129 44.03 14.10 30.86
CA ALA A 129 42.78 13.37 30.71
C ALA A 129 41.77 14.13 29.82
N ASP A 130 41.63 15.44 30.03
CA ASP A 130 40.75 16.29 29.23
C ASP A 130 41.19 16.27 27.76
N ALA A 131 42.47 16.49 27.48
CA ALA A 131 43.02 16.44 26.12
C ALA A 131 42.78 15.08 25.44
N TYR A 132 42.99 13.97 26.17
CA TYR A 132 42.71 12.63 25.67
C TYR A 132 41.22 12.44 25.33
N THR A 133 40.31 12.91 26.19
CA THR A 133 38.87 12.81 25.91
C THR A 133 38.46 13.66 24.71
N GLU A 134 39.01 14.86 24.55
CA GLU A 134 38.75 15.72 23.39
C GLU A 134 39.23 15.06 22.09
N GLU A 135 40.45 14.53 22.08
CA GLU A 135 41.00 13.79 20.93
C GLU A 135 40.12 12.59 20.58
N ARG A 136 39.74 11.79 21.59
CA ARG A 136 38.90 10.60 21.38
C ARG A 136 37.52 10.95 20.83
N MET A 137 36.94 12.07 21.28
CA MET A 137 35.66 12.58 20.81
C MET A 137 35.73 13.13 19.39
N LEU A 138 36.82 13.83 19.03
CA LEU A 138 37.06 14.28 17.66
C LEU A 138 37.22 13.08 16.71
N ALA A 139 38.00 12.07 17.10
CA ALA A 139 38.15 10.84 16.32
C ALA A 139 36.81 10.11 16.14
N ALA A 140 36.01 9.97 17.20
CA ALA A 140 34.68 9.35 17.11
C ALA A 140 33.74 10.11 16.17
N ARG A 141 33.78 11.45 16.18
CA ARG A 141 32.98 12.28 15.29
C ARG A 141 33.42 12.14 13.83
N ALA A 142 34.72 12.14 13.57
CA ALA A 142 35.27 11.92 12.25
C ALA A 142 34.85 10.55 11.68
N GLU A 143 34.99 9.49 12.47
CA GLU A 143 34.56 8.14 12.08
C GLU A 143 33.05 8.07 11.78
N ALA A 144 32.22 8.69 12.64
CA ALA A 144 30.78 8.75 12.42
C ALA A 144 30.42 9.52 11.12
N ASP A 145 31.14 10.61 10.83
CA ASP A 145 30.94 11.39 9.62
C ASP A 145 31.37 10.62 8.36
N GLU A 146 32.49 9.90 8.41
CA GLU A 146 32.94 9.01 7.33
C GLU A 146 31.90 7.93 7.03
N ILE A 147 31.40 7.25 8.05
CA ILE A 147 30.33 6.24 7.90
C ILE A 147 29.09 6.88 7.25
N ARG A 148 28.67 8.06 7.73
CA ARG A 148 27.50 8.77 7.20
C ARG A 148 27.68 9.18 5.74
N VAL A 149 28.85 9.68 5.36
CA VAL A 149 29.17 10.09 3.99
C VAL A 149 29.22 8.86 3.08
N ALA A 150 29.88 7.79 3.51
CA ALA A 150 29.97 6.53 2.76
C ALA A 150 28.57 5.93 2.52
N ALA A 151 27.74 5.82 3.55
CA ALA A 151 26.38 5.32 3.43
C ALA A 151 25.53 6.16 2.46
N ARG A 152 25.61 7.49 2.55
CA ARG A 152 24.90 8.40 1.63
C ARG A 152 25.37 8.25 0.19
N ARG A 153 26.67 8.04 -0.01
CA ARG A 153 27.25 7.81 -1.33
C ARG A 153 26.74 6.50 -1.92
N MET A 154 26.80 5.40 -1.17
CA MET A 154 26.29 4.10 -1.61
C MET A 154 24.81 4.18 -2.02
N VAL A 155 23.96 4.75 -1.17
CA VAL A 155 22.53 4.91 -1.48
C VAL A 155 22.29 5.73 -2.74
N ARG A 156 23.10 6.78 -2.99
CA ARG A 156 23.02 7.57 -4.22
C ARG A 156 23.45 6.78 -5.44
N GLU A 157 24.52 6.00 -5.34
CA GLU A 157 25.04 5.17 -6.42
C GLU A 157 24.05 4.06 -6.78
N GLU A 158 23.55 3.30 -5.80
CA GLU A 158 22.53 2.24 -6.00
C GLU A 158 21.25 2.81 -6.61
N ARG A 159 20.72 3.90 -6.04
CA ARG A 159 19.55 4.58 -6.61
C ARG A 159 19.80 5.06 -8.03
N GLY A 160 21.01 5.53 -8.34
CA GLY A 160 21.42 5.93 -9.68
C GLY A 160 21.31 4.77 -10.67
N LEU A 161 21.86 3.60 -10.30
CA LEU A 161 21.80 2.38 -11.12
C LEU A 161 20.37 1.89 -11.32
N GLU A 162 19.56 1.86 -10.26
CA GLU A 162 18.15 1.46 -10.35
C GLU A 162 17.34 2.40 -11.27
N LEU A 163 17.56 3.72 -11.15
CA LEU A 163 16.88 4.70 -12.01
C LEU A 163 17.33 4.60 -13.47
N LEU A 164 18.59 4.27 -13.73
CA LEU A 164 19.07 3.99 -15.08
C LEU A 164 18.41 2.73 -15.66
N ALA A 165 18.34 1.65 -14.90
CA ALA A 165 17.66 0.42 -15.31
C ALA A 165 16.17 0.66 -15.59
N LEU A 166 15.50 1.46 -14.75
CA LEU A 166 14.10 1.84 -14.95
C LEU A 166 13.89 2.67 -16.23
N ARG A 167 14.80 3.61 -16.51
CA ARG A 167 14.74 4.41 -17.74
C ARG A 167 14.93 3.55 -18.98
N GLU A 168 15.87 2.62 -18.95
CA GLU A 168 16.11 1.69 -20.05
C GLU A 168 14.90 0.77 -20.29
N LEU A 169 14.33 0.21 -19.22
CA LEU A 169 13.11 -0.60 -19.31
C LEU A 169 11.95 0.20 -19.90
N ARG A 170 11.77 1.46 -19.47
CA ARG A 170 10.75 2.34 -20.03
C ARG A 170 10.99 2.61 -21.51
N HIS A 171 12.24 2.89 -21.91
CA HIS A 171 12.57 3.12 -23.31
C HIS A 171 12.28 1.89 -24.17
N ARG A 172 12.71 0.70 -23.72
CA ARG A 172 12.45 -0.58 -24.39
C ARG A 172 10.95 -0.89 -24.50
N THR A 173 10.19 -0.63 -23.43
CA THR A 173 8.74 -0.87 -23.41
C THR A 173 8.01 0.07 -24.37
N THR A 174 8.35 1.36 -24.36
CA THR A 174 7.80 2.32 -25.33
C THR A 174 8.12 1.88 -26.76
N ARG A 175 9.37 1.50 -27.06
CA ARG A 175 9.76 1.02 -28.38
C ARG A 175 8.93 -0.20 -28.80
N MET A 176 8.81 -1.20 -27.92
CA MET A 176 8.00 -2.40 -28.18
C MET A 176 6.53 -2.06 -28.45
N LEU A 177 5.93 -1.15 -27.69
CA LEU A 177 4.54 -0.70 -27.91
C LEU A 177 4.40 0.05 -29.25
N THR A 178 5.38 0.88 -29.62
CA THR A 178 5.34 1.58 -30.91
C THR A 178 5.52 0.62 -32.09
N GLU A 179 6.38 -0.39 -31.97
CA GLU A 179 6.54 -1.45 -32.98
C GLU A 179 5.26 -2.27 -33.08
N GLN A 180 4.67 -2.68 -31.95
CA GLN A 180 3.40 -3.40 -31.93
C GLN A 180 2.28 -2.59 -32.59
N SER A 181 2.16 -1.28 -32.30
CA SER A 181 1.15 -0.42 -32.94
C SER A 181 1.32 -0.38 -34.46
N LYS A 182 2.56 -0.21 -34.94
CA LYS A 182 2.85 -0.22 -36.38
C LYS A 182 2.47 -1.54 -37.03
N ASP A 183 2.84 -2.67 -36.42
CA ASP A 183 2.47 -3.99 -36.93
C ASP A 183 0.94 -4.17 -37.02
N HIS A 184 0.19 -3.63 -36.04
CA HIS A 184 -1.28 -3.68 -36.06
C HIS A 184 -1.85 -2.78 -37.16
N ASP A 185 -1.32 -1.56 -37.31
CA ASP A 185 -1.74 -0.63 -38.35
C ASP A 185 -1.47 -1.19 -39.76
N GLU A 186 -0.31 -1.83 -39.96
CA GLU A 186 0.05 -2.51 -41.21
C GLU A 186 -0.89 -3.68 -41.51
N ARG A 187 -1.16 -4.55 -40.53
CA ARG A 187 -2.12 -5.66 -40.69
C ARG A 187 -3.53 -5.14 -40.96
N TRP A 188 -3.92 -4.05 -40.31
CA TRP A 188 -5.24 -3.44 -40.50
C TRP A 188 -5.37 -2.82 -41.89
N ALA A 189 -4.31 -2.18 -42.40
CA ALA A 189 -4.27 -1.65 -43.75
C ALA A 189 -4.42 -2.76 -44.80
N VAL A 190 -3.71 -3.89 -44.63
CA VAL A 190 -3.84 -5.07 -45.50
C VAL A 190 -5.27 -5.62 -45.45
N PHE A 191 -5.83 -5.81 -44.25
CA PHE A 191 -7.19 -6.29 -44.09
C PHE A 191 -8.24 -5.35 -44.71
N ALA A 192 -8.06 -4.04 -44.55
CA ALA A 192 -8.94 -3.04 -45.14
C ALA A 192 -8.89 -3.07 -46.67
N GLN A 193 -7.68 -3.21 -47.26
CA GLN A 193 -7.51 -3.36 -48.71
C GLN A 193 -8.22 -4.62 -49.23
N GLU A 194 -7.99 -5.78 -48.62
CA GLU A 194 -8.68 -7.02 -48.98
C GLU A 194 -10.21 -6.89 -48.87
N ALA A 195 -10.71 -6.21 -47.84
CA ALA A 195 -12.14 -5.99 -47.65
C ALA A 195 -12.73 -5.09 -48.75
N GLU A 196 -12.03 -4.03 -49.15
CA GLU A 196 -12.46 -3.17 -50.25
C GLU A 196 -12.39 -3.89 -51.60
N GLU A 197 -11.36 -4.71 -51.84
CA GLU A 197 -11.27 -5.57 -53.04
C GLU A 197 -12.42 -6.57 -53.10
N ARG A 198 -12.74 -7.26 -51.99
CA ARG A 198 -13.88 -8.18 -51.92
C ARG A 198 -15.21 -7.46 -52.16
N LYS A 199 -15.40 -6.27 -51.57
CA LYS A 199 -16.60 -5.44 -51.83
C LYS A 199 -16.69 -5.01 -53.29
N ALA A 200 -15.59 -4.61 -53.91
CA ALA A 200 -15.55 -4.23 -55.32
C ALA A 200 -15.87 -5.42 -56.24
N ALA A 201 -15.30 -6.60 -55.96
CA ALA A 201 -15.60 -7.83 -56.68
C ALA A 201 -17.07 -8.25 -56.53
N GLN A 202 -17.64 -8.14 -55.32
CA GLN A 202 -19.05 -8.42 -55.08
C GLN A 202 -19.94 -7.45 -55.88
N LYS A 203 -19.68 -6.15 -55.83
CA LYS A 203 -20.42 -5.14 -56.61
C LYS A 203 -20.35 -5.41 -58.11
N ALA A 204 -19.18 -5.77 -58.63
CA ALA A 204 -19.02 -6.12 -60.04
C ALA A 204 -19.83 -7.37 -60.42
N ALA A 205 -19.82 -8.40 -59.58
CA ALA A 205 -20.62 -9.61 -59.80
C ALA A 205 -22.13 -9.35 -59.67
N GLU A 206 -22.56 -8.48 -58.76
CA GLU A 206 -23.95 -8.03 -58.64
C GLU A 206 -24.39 -7.26 -59.89
N ALA A 207 -23.56 -6.34 -60.38
CA ALA A 207 -23.83 -5.61 -61.62
C ALA A 207 -23.93 -6.55 -62.84
N ASP A 208 -23.03 -7.52 -62.99
CA ASP A 208 -23.10 -8.53 -64.07
C ASP A 208 -24.35 -9.43 -63.96
N ARG A 209 -24.74 -9.84 -62.75
CA ARG A 209 -26.01 -10.56 -62.57
C ARG A 209 -27.21 -9.70 -62.92
N GLN A 210 -27.18 -8.42 -62.57
CA GLN A 210 -28.24 -7.48 -62.89
C GLN A 210 -28.36 -7.26 -64.40
N THR A 211 -27.26 -7.04 -65.12
CA THR A 211 -27.30 -6.88 -66.58
C THR A 211 -27.80 -8.14 -67.29
N ARG A 212 -27.38 -9.33 -66.84
CA ARG A 212 -27.91 -10.60 -67.36
C ARG A 212 -29.40 -10.78 -67.08
N ALA A 213 -29.86 -10.42 -65.88
CA ALA A 213 -31.27 -10.49 -65.52
C ALA A 213 -32.11 -9.49 -66.33
N GLU A 214 -31.62 -8.27 -66.55
CA GLU A 214 -32.26 -7.27 -67.40
C GLU A 214 -32.32 -7.71 -68.87
N ALA A 215 -31.25 -8.30 -69.39
CA ALA A 215 -31.22 -8.87 -70.75
C ALA A 215 -32.22 -10.03 -70.90
N ALA A 216 -32.23 -10.98 -69.96
CA ALA A 216 -33.19 -12.09 -69.96
C ALA A 216 -34.65 -11.61 -69.83
N LEU A 217 -34.89 -10.55 -69.04
CA LEU A 217 -36.21 -9.92 -68.93
C LEU A 217 -36.61 -9.23 -70.24
N ALA A 218 -35.68 -8.57 -70.94
CA ALA A 218 -35.95 -7.96 -72.24
C ALA A 218 -36.30 -9.03 -73.28
N GLU A 219 -35.52 -10.10 -73.37
CA GLU A 219 -35.79 -11.25 -74.26
C GLU A 219 -37.15 -11.90 -73.94
N ALA A 220 -37.46 -12.15 -72.66
CA ALA A 220 -38.75 -12.69 -72.26
C ALA A 220 -39.94 -11.77 -72.61
N LYS A 221 -39.74 -10.44 -72.57
CA LYS A 221 -40.74 -9.47 -73.00
C LYS A 221 -40.94 -9.47 -74.51
N GLU A 222 -39.87 -9.60 -75.30
CA GLU A 222 -39.94 -9.73 -76.76
C GLU A 222 -40.67 -11.01 -77.15
N LEU A 223 -40.27 -12.17 -76.62
CA LEU A 223 -40.96 -13.45 -76.86
C LEU A 223 -42.43 -13.39 -76.47
N ARG A 224 -42.77 -12.74 -75.36
CA ARG A 224 -44.16 -12.50 -74.98
C ARG A 224 -44.89 -11.61 -75.99
N ALA A 225 -44.27 -10.53 -76.45
CA ALA A 225 -44.89 -9.64 -77.44
C ALA A 225 -45.13 -10.36 -78.78
N GLU A 226 -44.20 -11.22 -79.22
CA GLU A 226 -44.37 -12.09 -80.38
C GLU A 226 -45.49 -13.12 -80.18
N ALA A 227 -45.55 -13.77 -79.01
CA ALA A 227 -46.63 -14.69 -78.66
C ALA A 227 -47.99 -14.00 -78.59
N ASP A 228 -48.07 -12.79 -78.01
CA ASP A 228 -49.29 -11.98 -77.96
C ASP A 228 -49.72 -11.54 -79.38
N ALA A 229 -48.78 -11.20 -80.27
CA ALA A 229 -49.06 -10.85 -81.66
C ALA A 229 -49.57 -12.05 -82.47
N THR A 230 -48.92 -13.21 -82.36
CA THR A 230 -49.37 -14.45 -83.03
C THR A 230 -50.71 -14.94 -82.49
N ALA A 231 -50.97 -14.80 -81.18
CA ALA A 231 -52.27 -15.09 -80.60
C ALA A 231 -53.35 -14.14 -81.15
N ARG A 232 -53.05 -12.86 -81.33
CA ARG A 232 -53.96 -11.89 -81.96
C ARG A 232 -54.25 -12.24 -83.41
N THR A 233 -53.23 -12.53 -84.22
CA THR A 233 -53.44 -12.91 -85.63
C THR A 233 -54.23 -14.21 -85.74
N ALA A 234 -53.93 -15.22 -84.93
CA ALA A 234 -54.70 -16.46 -84.90
C ALA A 234 -56.15 -16.22 -84.45
N GLN A 235 -56.38 -15.28 -83.52
CA GLN A 235 -57.73 -14.89 -83.10
C GLN A 235 -58.47 -14.12 -84.21
N GLU A 236 -57.80 -13.21 -84.92
CA GLU A 236 -58.34 -12.49 -86.07
C GLU A 236 -58.68 -13.46 -87.21
N GLU A 237 -57.76 -14.37 -87.57
CA GLU A 237 -57.98 -15.43 -88.56
C GLU A 237 -59.13 -16.35 -88.17
N ALA A 238 -59.22 -16.74 -86.89
CA ALA A 238 -60.34 -17.54 -86.39
C ALA A 238 -61.67 -16.77 -86.44
N GLN A 239 -61.66 -15.45 -86.21
CA GLN A 239 -62.84 -14.60 -86.36
C GLN A 239 -63.23 -14.47 -87.84
N ASP A 240 -62.28 -14.24 -88.74
CA ASP A 240 -62.50 -14.16 -90.18
C ASP A 240 -63.09 -15.48 -90.70
N LEU A 241 -62.47 -16.63 -90.38
CA LEU A 241 -62.98 -17.96 -90.71
C LEU A 241 -64.37 -18.22 -90.13
N ALA A 242 -64.63 -17.79 -88.89
CA ALA A 242 -65.96 -17.90 -88.30
C ALA A 242 -66.99 -17.06 -89.05
N THR A 243 -66.64 -15.82 -89.44
CA THR A 243 -67.53 -14.98 -90.26
C THR A 243 -67.77 -15.56 -91.65
N GLU A 244 -66.73 -16.14 -92.28
CA GLU A 244 -66.83 -16.80 -93.58
C GLU A 244 -67.70 -18.05 -93.50
N LEU A 245 -67.49 -18.93 -92.52
CA LEU A 245 -68.34 -20.10 -92.27
C LEU A 245 -69.79 -19.71 -92.03
N VAL A 246 -70.04 -18.64 -91.27
CA VAL A 246 -71.40 -18.13 -91.06
C VAL A 246 -71.99 -17.60 -92.37
N ALA A 247 -71.21 -16.94 -93.22
CA ALA A 247 -71.65 -16.48 -94.53
C ALA A 247 -71.95 -17.65 -95.48
N GLN A 248 -71.09 -18.67 -95.53
CA GLN A 248 -71.30 -19.90 -96.30
C GLN A 248 -72.53 -20.66 -95.80
N ALA A 249 -72.72 -20.80 -94.49
CA ALA A 249 -73.91 -21.42 -93.90
C ALA A 249 -75.18 -20.64 -94.24
N ARG A 250 -75.13 -19.30 -94.30
CA ARG A 250 -76.24 -18.47 -94.79
C ARG A 250 -76.51 -18.68 -96.28
N GLN A 251 -75.48 -18.74 -97.11
CA GLN A 251 -75.62 -19.01 -98.54
C GLN A 251 -76.22 -20.40 -98.80
N GLN A 252 -75.76 -21.43 -98.08
CA GLN A 252 -76.36 -22.77 -98.15
C GLN A 252 -77.80 -22.77 -97.64
N ALA A 253 -78.10 -22.03 -96.56
CA ALA A 253 -79.47 -21.87 -96.10
C ALA A 253 -80.37 -21.17 -97.14
N GLU A 254 -79.84 -20.19 -97.87
CA GLU A 254 -80.54 -19.53 -98.99
C GLU A 254 -80.70 -20.43 -100.21
N GLU A 255 -79.71 -21.27 -100.54
CA GLU A 255 -79.82 -22.29 -101.61
C GLU A 255 -80.87 -23.33 -101.26
N ILE A 256 -80.83 -23.88 -100.04
CA ILE A 256 -81.85 -24.80 -99.54
C ILE A 256 -83.22 -24.12 -99.54
N ALA A 257 -83.30 -22.83 -99.18
CA ALA A 257 -84.55 -22.07 -99.26
C ALA A 257 -85.05 -21.91 -100.71
N ARG A 258 -84.17 -21.68 -101.69
CA ARG A 258 -84.52 -21.61 -103.11
C ARG A 258 -84.92 -22.97 -103.68
N GLU A 259 -84.20 -24.04 -103.33
CA GLU A 259 -84.53 -25.41 -103.73
C GLU A 259 -85.86 -25.85 -103.12
N THR A 260 -86.12 -25.51 -101.84
CA THR A 260 -87.43 -25.78 -101.22
C THR A 260 -88.53 -24.92 -101.84
N GLU A 261 -88.28 -23.66 -102.19
CA GLU A 261 -89.22 -22.86 -102.98
C GLU A 261 -89.47 -23.44 -104.37
N GLN A 262 -88.46 -23.99 -105.04
CA GLN A 262 -88.58 -24.60 -106.36
C GLN A 262 -89.39 -25.91 -106.29
N VAL A 263 -89.10 -26.78 -105.32
CA VAL A 263 -89.89 -27.99 -105.06
C VAL A 263 -91.33 -27.65 -104.70
N LEU A 264 -91.56 -26.57 -103.93
CA LEU A 264 -92.92 -26.07 -103.65
C LEU A 264 -93.61 -25.50 -104.91
N ARG A 265 -92.87 -24.88 -105.83
CA ARG A 265 -93.38 -24.38 -107.12
C ARG A 265 -93.76 -25.53 -108.04
N GLU A 266 -92.88 -26.53 -108.19
CA GLU A 266 -93.12 -27.74 -108.98
C GLU A 266 -94.30 -28.55 -108.42
N HIS A 267 -94.43 -28.66 -107.09
CA HIS A 267 -95.62 -29.25 -106.47
C HIS A 267 -96.89 -28.40 -106.68
N GLY A 268 -96.77 -27.07 -106.73
CA GLY A 268 -97.88 -26.16 -107.05
C GLY A 268 -98.40 -26.36 -108.48
N GLU A 269 -97.51 -26.50 -109.46
CA GLU A 269 -97.85 -26.75 -110.86
C GLU A 269 -98.54 -28.11 -111.05
N VAL A 270 -98.10 -29.16 -110.35
CA VAL A 270 -98.76 -30.48 -110.35
C VAL A 270 -100.16 -30.43 -109.72
N TRP A 271 -100.36 -29.60 -108.68
CA TRP A 271 -101.68 -29.42 -108.07
C TRP A 271 -102.66 -28.62 -108.94
N ASP A 272 -102.16 -27.65 -109.72
CA ASP A 272 -102.99 -26.88 -110.64
C ASP A 272 -103.39 -27.69 -111.89
N ASP A 273 -102.53 -28.60 -112.38
CA ASP A 273 -102.90 -29.56 -113.44
C ASP A 273 -103.98 -30.56 -112.99
N VAL A 274 -103.89 -31.08 -111.76
CA VAL A 274 -104.91 -31.96 -111.17
C VAL A 274 -106.24 -31.22 -110.95
N ARG A 275 -106.19 -29.95 -110.52
CA ARG A 275 -107.40 -29.12 -110.33
C ARG A 275 -108.09 -28.79 -111.66
N THR A 276 -107.32 -28.61 -112.73
CA THR A 276 -107.84 -28.33 -114.08
C THR A 276 -108.55 -29.56 -114.67
N HIS A 277 -108.03 -30.77 -114.43
CA HIS A 277 -108.66 -32.02 -114.87
C HIS A 277 -109.98 -32.33 -114.10
N ILE A 278 -110.04 -31.99 -112.81
CA ILE A 278 -111.26 -32.11 -111.99
C ILE A 278 -112.32 -31.05 -112.39
N GLY A 279 -111.90 -29.86 -112.80
CA GLY A 279 -112.81 -28.81 -113.30
C GLY A 279 -113.54 -29.19 -114.60
N GLN A 280 -112.87 -29.88 -115.51
CA GLN A 280 -113.47 -30.29 -116.79
C GLN A 280 -114.45 -31.47 -116.64
N MET A 281 -114.20 -32.42 -115.73
CA MET A 281 -115.18 -33.48 -115.42
C MET A 281 -116.40 -32.96 -114.66
N ARG A 282 -116.26 -31.87 -113.88
CA ARG A 282 -117.39 -31.24 -113.18
C ARG A 282 -118.32 -30.51 -114.15
N ASN A 283 -117.80 -29.93 -115.23
CA ASN A 283 -118.63 -29.26 -116.25
C ASN A 283 -119.36 -30.24 -117.19
N SER A 284 -118.87 -31.47 -117.37
CA SER A 284 -119.56 -32.50 -118.17
C SER A 284 -120.67 -33.25 -117.40
N LEU A 285 -120.66 -33.24 -116.05
CA LEU A 285 -121.69 -33.88 -115.22
C LEU A 285 -122.80 -32.94 -114.71
N THR A 286 -122.66 -31.61 -114.83
CA THR A 286 -123.65 -30.64 -114.29
C THR A 286 -124.72 -30.20 -115.30
N ALA A 287 -124.66 -30.59 -116.58
CA ALA A 287 -125.64 -30.15 -117.59
C ALA A 287 -126.55 -31.26 -118.16
N LEU A 288 -126.42 -32.52 -117.74
CA LEU A 288 -127.25 -33.62 -118.25
C LEU A 288 -128.38 -34.09 -117.31
N THR A 289 -128.57 -33.52 -116.12
CA THR A 289 -129.76 -33.83 -115.29
C THR A 289 -130.11 -32.73 -114.29
N GLY A 290 -131.14 -31.93 -114.60
CA GLY A 290 -131.81 -31.03 -113.65
C GLY A 290 -132.72 -29.97 -114.30
N GLN A 291 -133.91 -30.34 -114.76
CA GLN A 291 -134.90 -29.46 -115.42
C GLN A 291 -135.79 -28.72 -114.37
N ALA A 292 -135.74 -27.38 -114.39
CA ALA A 292 -136.66 -26.35 -113.84
C ALA A 292 -137.24 -26.44 -112.40
N ALA A 293 -136.84 -25.47 -111.56
CA ALA A 293 -137.73 -24.66 -110.70
C ALA A 293 -137.03 -23.32 -110.36
N GLN A 294 -137.76 -22.22 -110.50
CA GLN A 294 -137.32 -20.81 -110.36
C GLN A 294 -137.51 -20.30 -108.94
N GLU A 295 -136.52 -19.54 -108.45
CA GLU A 295 -136.59 -18.08 -108.19
C GLU A 295 -135.30 -17.44 -108.71
#